data_AF-A0A1V2RIG7-F1
#
_entry.id   AF-A0A1V2RIG7-F1
#
_cell.length_a   1.000
_cell.length_b   1.000
_cell.length_c   1.000
_cell.angle_alpha   90.00
_cell.angle_beta   90.00
_cell.angle_gamma   90.00
#
_symmetry.space_group_name_H-M   'P 1'
#
loop_
_entity.id
_entity.type
_entity.pdbx_description
1 polymer ?
#
loop_
_entity_poly.entity_id
_entity_poly.type
_entity_poly.pdbx_seq_one_letter_code
_entity_poly.pdbx_strand_id
1 'polypeptide(L)' 'MVGGQACVVSDMVNVAAGGKRLRFRSGESFTMCRTTVLWAARRVNPRRLPRR' A
#
# COMPACT_ATOMS: atom_id res chain seq x y z
N MET A 1 3.15 -0.25 -4.69
CA MET A 1 3.18 -1.01 -5.96
C MET A 1 3.64 -2.42 -5.64
N VAL A 2 3.11 -3.42 -6.34
CA VAL A 2 3.58 -4.81 -6.26
C VAL A 2 3.89 -5.23 -7.69
N GLY A 3 5.10 -5.73 -7.96
CA GLY A 3 5.52 -6.08 -9.34
C GLY A 3 5.41 -4.91 -10.34
N GLY A 4 5.62 -3.66 -9.90
CA GLY A 4 5.46 -2.47 -10.74
C GLY A 4 4.03 -2.00 -10.96
N GLN A 5 3.02 -2.74 -10.47
CA GLN A 5 1.61 -2.38 -10.60
C GLN A 5 1.11 -1.60 -9.39
N ALA A 6 0.22 -0.62 -9.62
CA ALA A 6 -0.41 0.13 -8.56
C ALA A 6 -1.49 -0.71 -7.87
N CYS A 7 -1.40 -0.85 -6.56
CA CYS A 7 -2.39 -1.54 -5.73
C CYS A 7 -2.94 -0.55 -4.71
N VAL A 8 -4.27 -0.55 -4.51
CA VAL A 8 -4.93 0.30 -3.52
C VAL A 8 -5.24 -0.54 -2.29
N VAL A 9 -4.59 -0.25 -1.18
CA VAL A 9 -4.87 -0.88 0.11
C VAL A 9 -6.22 -0.36 0.62
N SER A 10 -7.14 -1.27 0.91
CA SER A 10 -8.43 -0.95 1.56
C SER A 10 -8.34 -1.10 3.08
N ASP A 11 -7.54 -2.05 3.55
CA ASP A 11 -7.39 -2.34 4.98
C ASP A 11 -5.99 -2.90 5.27
N MET A 12 -5.51 -2.66 6.48
CA MET A 12 -4.22 -3.15 6.98
C MET A 12 -4.38 -3.60 8.42
N VAL A 13 -4.05 -4.88 8.67
CA VAL A 13 -4.09 -5.45 10.02
C VAL A 13 -2.70 -5.92 10.45
N ASN A 14 -2.42 -5.79 11.75
CA ASN A 14 -1.24 -6.40 12.36
C ASN A 14 -1.43 -7.92 12.44
N VAL A 15 -0.36 -8.67 12.17
CA VAL A 15 -0.32 -10.12 12.42
C VAL A 15 0.80 -10.45 13.41
N ALA A 16 0.84 -11.70 13.88
CA ALA A 16 1.83 -12.17 14.83
C ALA A 16 3.27 -11.90 14.37
N ALA A 17 4.20 -11.84 15.34
CA ALA A 17 5.63 -11.59 15.11
C ALA A 17 5.95 -10.28 14.35
N GLY A 18 5.05 -9.28 14.43
CA GLY A 18 5.27 -7.95 13.85
C GLY A 18 4.95 -7.82 12.36
N GLY A 19 4.42 -8.88 11.73
CA GLY A 19 3.98 -8.82 10.35
C GLY A 19 2.76 -7.90 10.14
N LYS A 20 2.41 -7.70 8.86
CA LYS A 20 1.20 -6.97 8.46
C LYS A 20 0.47 -7.74 7.38
N ARG A 21 -0.85 -7.71 7.36
CA ARG A 21 -1.64 -8.19 6.21
C ARG A 21 -2.36 -7.01 5.57
N LEU A 22 -2.11 -6.81 4.29
CA LEU A 22 -2.78 -5.82 3.46
C LEU A 22 -3.96 -6.51 2.77
N ARG A 23 -5.11 -5.87 2.78
CA ARG A 23 -6.23 -6.19 1.89
C ARG A 23 -6.30 -5.11 0.82
N PHE A 24 -6.37 -5.51 -0.44
CA PHE A 24 -6.50 -4.58 -1.56
C PHE A 24 -7.96 -4.42 -1.95
N ARG A 25 -8.29 -3.29 -2.58
CA ARG A 25 -9.62 -3.05 -3.16
C ARG A 25 -10.00 -4.07 -4.24
N SER A 26 -9.03 -4.71 -4.88
CA SER A 26 -9.27 -5.82 -5.82
C SER A 26 -9.79 -7.09 -5.14
N GLY A 27 -9.74 -7.17 -3.81
CA GLY A 27 -10.12 -8.35 -3.01
C GLY A 27 -8.93 -9.22 -2.62
N GLU A 28 -7.78 -9.05 -3.27
CA GLU A 28 -6.55 -9.79 -2.97
C GLU A 28 -5.94 -9.36 -1.62
N SER A 29 -5.09 -10.22 -1.06
CA SER A 29 -4.35 -9.91 0.16
C SER A 29 -2.86 -10.17 0.02
N PHE A 30 -2.05 -9.35 0.69
CA PHE A 30 -0.60 -9.50 0.72
C PHE A 30 -0.12 -9.50 2.18
N THR A 31 0.60 -10.55 2.57
CA THR A 31 1.18 -10.67 3.92
C THR A 31 2.63 -10.24 3.89
N MET A 32 2.94 -9.21 4.68
CA MET A 32 4.27 -8.67 4.88
C MET A 32 4.92 -9.30 6.11
N CYS A 33 6.17 -9.74 5.93
CA CYS A 33 7.03 -10.11 7.05
C CYS A 33 7.48 -8.86 7.82
N ARG A 34 7.95 -9.05 9.06
CA ARG A 34 8.45 -7.94 9.90
C ARG A 34 9.59 -7.14 9.27
N THR A 35 10.36 -7.76 8.37
CA THR A 35 11.49 -7.15 7.68
C THR A 35 11.11 -6.51 6.34
N THR A 36 9.84 -6.60 5.94
CA THR A 36 9.34 -5.99 4.70
C THR A 36 9.04 -4.52 4.95
N VAL A 37 9.71 -3.62 4.21
CA VAL A 37 9.49 -2.17 4.34
C VAL A 37 8.36 -1.71 3.42
N LEU A 38 7.38 -1.00 3.98
CA LEU A 38 6.34 -0.30 3.23
C LEU A 38 6.69 1.18 3.11
N TRP A 39 6.65 1.71 1.89
CA TRP A 39 6.81 3.14 1.64
C TRP A 39 5.51 3.74 1.08
N ALA A 40 5.11 4.88 1.62
CA ALA A 40 4.00 5.66 1.09
C ALA A 40 4.54 6.64 0.03
N ALA A 41 4.02 6.54 -1.20
CA ALA A 41 4.33 7.48 -2.27
C ALA A 41 3.03 8.12 -2.78
N ARG A 42 3.05 9.44 -3.00
CA ARG A 42 1.90 10.17 -3.55
C ARG A 42 2.15 10.41 -5.04
N ARG A 43 1.21 9.98 -5.88
CA ARG A 43 1.26 10.29 -7.32
C ARG A 43 0.79 11.73 -7.53
N VAL A 44 1.73 12.64 -7.70
CA VAL A 44 1.45 14.05 -8.01
C VAL A 44 1.27 14.19 -9.52
N ASN A 45 0.12 14.72 -9.96
CA ASN A 45 -0.05 15.10 -11.36
C ASN A 45 0.45 16.55 -11.51
N PRO A 46 1.54 16.79 -12.26
CA PRO A 46 2.11 18.14 -12.39
C PRO A 46 1.16 19.14 -13.07
N ARG A 47 0.15 18.66 -13.81
CA ARG A 47 -0.87 19.51 -14.46
C ARG A 47 -2.02 19.88 -13.53
N ARG A 48 -2.17 19.17 -12.40
CA ARG A 48 -3.16 19.52 -11.37
C ARG A 48 -2.45 20.39 -10.36
N LEU A 49 -2.42 21.69 -10.62
CA LEU A 49 -2.02 22.67 -9.61
C LEU A 49 -2.84 22.40 -8.34
N PRO A 50 -2.21 22.41 -7.15
CA PRO A 50 -2.96 22.30 -5.91
C PRO A 50 -3.99 23.44 -5.88
N ARG A 51 -5.27 23.09 -5.78
CA ARG A 51 -6.32 24.09 -5.51
C ARG A 51 -5.99 24.66 -4.14
N ARG A 52 -5.57 25.94 -4.11
CA ARG A 52 -5.39 26.71 -2.89
C ARG A 52 -6.74 26.90 -2.20
#